data_AF-A0A9Q1K0V5-F1
#
_entry.id   AF-A0A9Q1K0V5-F1
#
_cell.length_a   1.000
_cell.length_b   1.000
_cell.length_c   1.000
_cell.angle_alpha   90.00
_cell.angle_beta   90.00
_cell.angle_gamma   90.00
#
_symmetry.space_group_name_H-M   'P 1'
#
loop_
_entity.id
_entity.type
_entity.pdbx_description
1 polymer ?
#
loop_
_entity_poly.entity_id
_entity_poly.type
_entity_poly.pdbx_seq_one_letter_code
_entity_poly.pdbx_strand_id
1 'polypeptide(L)'
;MTTAVVAALLHYLGVVDLSALTRDQHQENNSDADLDLVHKIAQASHCIAQGKVGSGFDVSSAVYGSQRYVRFSPEVLSSAQVAGVGILLREVIIDVIDGKWDHEITKFSLPPRMTLLLGEPGSGGSSTPSMVGAVKRWQKSEPEKSHYIWTKLSETNSLLEKHLNKLNKLAEEQVEAYERVIDRCSIYKSEKWMEQSVGPADQAVVEALMGARNAMLEIRSHMRQMGEAAGVPIEPESQSQLLDATMDVEGVLLAGTPGAGGFDAVFAITLGDSSRLVANAWSSLNVLALPIREDPQGVGLENGDPRLQQITSGISAANIQ
;
A
#
# COMPACT_ATOMS: atom_id res chain seq x y z
N MET A 1 -15.53 0.79 -4.45
CA MET A 1 -16.97 0.99 -4.72
C MET A 1 -17.83 0.78 -3.46
N THR A 2 -17.76 -0.38 -2.79
CA THR A 2 -18.54 -0.67 -1.58
C THR A 2 -18.42 0.41 -0.51
N THR A 3 -17.19 0.82 -0.19
CA THR A 3 -16.92 1.85 0.82
C THR A 3 -17.62 3.17 0.54
N ALA A 4 -17.47 3.72 -0.68
CA ALA A 4 -18.09 4.99 -1.06
C ALA A 4 -19.62 4.94 -0.98
N VAL A 5 -20.24 3.84 -1.41
CA VAL A 5 -21.71 3.67 -1.33
C VAL A 5 -22.18 3.60 0.12
N VAL A 6 -21.49 2.83 0.97
CA VAL A 6 -21.82 2.71 2.39
C VAL A 6 -21.66 4.05 3.10
N ALA A 7 -20.53 4.72 2.91
CA ALA A 7 -20.27 6.03 3.48
C ALA A 7 -21.33 7.07 3.08
N ALA A 8 -21.68 7.13 1.79
CA ALA A 8 -22.71 8.03 1.29
C ALA A 8 -24.08 7.77 1.91
N LEU A 9 -24.49 6.50 2.05
CA LEU A 9 -25.77 6.13 2.67
C LEU A 9 -25.81 6.45 4.16
N LEU A 10 -24.77 6.08 4.90
CA LEU A 10 -24.69 6.36 6.34
C LEU A 10 -24.69 7.86 6.61
N HIS A 11 -23.97 8.63 5.79
CA HIS A 11 -23.98 10.09 5.89
C HIS A 11 -25.34 10.70 5.54
N TYR A 12 -25.94 10.27 4.43
CA TYR A 12 -27.25 10.76 3.98
C TYR A 12 -28.36 10.50 5.01
N LEU A 13 -28.29 9.36 5.71
CA LEU A 13 -29.23 8.98 6.77
C LEU A 13 -28.92 9.65 8.12
N GLY A 14 -27.85 10.44 8.22
CA GLY A 14 -27.44 11.09 9.46
C GLY A 14 -26.89 10.13 10.52
N VAL A 15 -26.42 8.94 10.11
CA VAL A 15 -25.82 7.95 11.01
C VAL A 15 -24.35 8.30 11.30
N VAL A 16 -23.66 8.91 10.34
CA VAL A 16 -22.28 9.42 10.47
C VAL A 16 -22.17 10.84 9.88
N ASP A 17 -21.25 11.66 10.40
CA ASP A 17 -20.95 12.98 9.87
C ASP A 17 -19.56 13.05 9.24
N LEU A 18 -19.51 12.89 7.90
CA LEU A 18 -18.28 12.96 7.13
C LEU A 18 -17.86 14.40 6.79
N SER A 19 -18.62 15.42 7.22
CA SER A 19 -18.32 16.83 6.93
C SER A 19 -17.12 17.37 7.71
N ALA A 20 -16.78 16.74 8.84
CA ALA A 20 -15.63 17.12 9.67
C ALA A 20 -14.29 16.65 9.08
N LEU A 21 -14.29 15.63 8.21
CA LEU A 21 -13.07 15.02 7.64
C LEU A 21 -12.34 15.91 6.63
N THR A 22 -12.99 16.97 6.16
CA THR A 22 -12.43 17.94 5.20
C THR A 22 -11.75 19.15 5.86
N ARG A 23 -11.77 19.25 7.20
CA ARG A 23 -11.18 20.38 7.94
C ARG A 23 -9.99 19.89 8.76
N ASP A 24 -8.83 20.49 8.50
CA ASP A 24 -7.57 20.21 9.20
C ASP A 24 -7.76 20.12 10.72
N GLN A 25 -7.29 18.97 11.24
CA GLN A 25 -6.75 18.71 12.59
C GLN A 25 -7.35 19.55 13.72
N HIS A 26 -8.32 19.01 14.49
CA HIS A 26 -8.51 19.23 15.94
C HIS A 26 -9.76 18.55 16.55
N GLN A 27 -10.42 17.60 15.88
CA GLN A 27 -11.55 16.83 16.46
C GLN A 27 -11.36 15.31 16.31
N GLU A 28 -10.31 14.76 16.90
CA GLU A 28 -9.92 13.34 16.77
C GLU A 28 -10.95 12.34 17.32
N ASN A 29 -11.80 12.70 18.28
CA ASN A 29 -12.59 11.68 18.99
C ASN A 29 -13.91 11.24 18.31
N ASN A 30 -14.56 12.10 17.51
CA ASN A 30 -15.83 11.74 16.86
C ASN A 30 -15.63 11.28 15.40
N SER A 31 -14.62 11.79 14.70
CA SER A 31 -14.30 11.38 13.33
C SER A 31 -13.94 9.91 13.24
N ASP A 32 -13.20 9.41 14.23
CA ASP A 32 -12.68 8.05 14.22
C ASP A 32 -13.79 7.02 14.45
N ALA A 33 -14.76 7.34 15.31
CA ALA A 33 -15.93 6.47 15.54
C ALA A 33 -16.83 6.35 14.30
N ASP A 34 -17.01 7.45 13.57
CA ASP A 34 -17.78 7.48 12.33
C ASP A 34 -17.07 6.69 11.22
N LEU A 35 -15.75 6.87 11.06
CA LEU A 35 -14.94 6.09 10.13
C LEU A 35 -14.95 4.59 10.49
N ASP A 36 -14.86 4.24 11.76
CA ASP A 36 -14.96 2.86 12.24
C ASP A 36 -16.30 2.23 11.89
N LEU A 37 -17.41 2.98 12.05
CA LEU A 37 -18.71 2.49 11.66
C LEU A 37 -18.80 2.28 10.14
N VAL A 38 -18.29 3.23 9.34
CA VAL A 38 -18.20 3.08 7.88
C VAL A 38 -17.40 1.84 7.52
N HIS A 39 -16.22 1.64 8.12
CA HIS A 39 -15.35 0.49 7.87
C HIS A 39 -16.05 -0.83 8.20
N LYS A 40 -16.61 -0.97 9.41
CA LYS A 40 -17.30 -2.21 9.83
C LYS A 40 -18.43 -2.59 8.87
N ILE A 41 -19.29 -1.63 8.53
CA ILE A 41 -20.43 -1.86 7.63
C ILE A 41 -19.98 -2.11 6.19
N ALA A 42 -19.00 -1.36 5.70
CA ALA A 42 -18.44 -1.56 4.36
C ALA A 42 -17.76 -2.92 4.24
N GLN A 43 -17.02 -3.33 5.26
CA GLN A 43 -16.31 -4.60 5.29
C GLN A 43 -17.28 -5.79 5.35
N ALA A 44 -18.33 -5.71 6.16
CA ALA A 44 -19.39 -6.72 6.20
C ALA A 44 -20.12 -6.80 4.86
N SER A 45 -20.49 -5.65 4.28
CA SER A 45 -21.14 -5.58 2.97
C SER A 45 -20.26 -6.19 1.87
N HIS A 46 -18.96 -5.88 1.89
CA HIS A 46 -17.99 -6.45 0.96
C HIS A 46 -17.86 -7.97 1.13
N CYS A 47 -17.81 -8.45 2.38
CA CYS A 47 -17.76 -9.88 2.70
C CYS A 47 -19.01 -10.63 2.19
N ILE A 48 -20.21 -10.08 2.40
CA ILE A 48 -21.48 -10.66 1.90
C ILE A 48 -21.45 -10.74 0.37
N ALA A 49 -21.08 -9.65 -0.31
CA ALA A 49 -21.04 -9.59 -1.76
C ALA A 49 -19.99 -10.54 -2.37
N GLN A 50 -18.83 -10.70 -1.71
CA GLN A 50 -17.75 -11.56 -2.18
C GLN A 50 -17.94 -13.04 -1.81
N GLY A 51 -18.79 -13.34 -0.83
CA GLY A 51 -19.02 -14.70 -0.31
C GLY A 51 -17.84 -15.28 0.48
N LYS A 52 -16.85 -14.47 0.87
CA LYS A 52 -15.68 -14.88 1.63
C LYS A 52 -15.13 -13.73 2.47
N VAL A 53 -14.43 -14.06 3.56
CA VAL A 53 -13.65 -13.07 4.30
C VAL A 53 -12.29 -12.85 3.62
N GLY A 54 -12.18 -11.73 2.90
CA GLY A 54 -10.91 -11.24 2.33
C GLY A 54 -9.95 -10.66 3.38
N SER A 55 -8.86 -10.04 2.93
CA SER A 55 -7.92 -9.35 3.83
C SER A 55 -8.54 -8.10 4.48
N GLY A 56 -9.49 -7.47 3.80
CA GLY A 56 -10.14 -6.23 4.23
C GLY A 56 -9.28 -4.97 4.06
N PHE A 57 -8.07 -5.12 3.52
CA PHE A 57 -7.17 -3.98 3.32
C PHE A 57 -7.69 -2.98 2.29
N ASP A 58 -8.34 -3.47 1.23
CA ASP A 58 -8.94 -2.65 0.17
C ASP A 58 -10.10 -1.79 0.70
N VAL A 59 -10.95 -2.36 1.54
CA VAL A 59 -12.04 -1.63 2.20
C VAL A 59 -11.47 -0.65 3.22
N SER A 60 -10.53 -1.11 4.06
CA SER A 60 -9.92 -0.29 5.11
C SER A 60 -9.16 0.91 4.51
N SER A 61 -8.32 0.71 3.51
CA SER A 61 -7.60 1.82 2.85
C SER A 61 -8.53 2.81 2.14
N ALA A 62 -9.66 2.34 1.61
CA ALA A 62 -10.68 3.22 1.07
C ALA A 62 -11.42 4.05 2.14
N VAL A 63 -11.38 3.65 3.42
CA VAL A 63 -11.95 4.40 4.54
C VAL A 63 -10.91 5.35 5.14
N TYR A 64 -9.76 4.82 5.54
CA TYR A 64 -8.78 5.54 6.37
C TYR A 64 -7.63 6.16 5.57
N GLY A 65 -7.51 5.85 4.28
CA GLY A 65 -6.42 6.33 3.43
C GLY A 65 -5.12 5.54 3.63
N SER A 66 -3.99 6.24 3.52
CA SER A 66 -2.66 5.64 3.63
C SER A 66 -2.38 5.12 5.04
N GLN A 67 -2.01 3.85 5.13
CA GLN A 67 -1.92 3.15 6.41
C GLN A 67 -1.02 1.93 6.36
N ARG A 68 -0.50 1.57 7.54
CA ARG A 68 -0.18 0.18 7.87
C ARG A 68 -1.43 -0.47 8.45
N TYR A 69 -1.72 -1.68 7.98
CA TYR A 69 -2.91 -2.43 8.35
C TYR A 69 -2.55 -3.85 8.79
N VAL A 70 -3.05 -4.25 9.96
CA VAL A 70 -3.08 -5.63 10.42
C VAL A 70 -4.52 -6.11 10.36
N ARG A 71 -4.74 -7.22 9.67
CA ARG A 71 -6.07 -7.78 9.45
C ARG A 71 -6.71 -8.26 10.75
N PHE A 72 -8.01 -8.00 10.89
CA PHE A 72 -8.86 -8.57 11.94
C PHE A 72 -9.00 -10.10 11.87
N SER A 73 -9.30 -10.71 13.01
CA SER A 73 -9.72 -12.09 13.18
C SER A 73 -11.01 -12.37 12.38
N PRO A 74 -11.01 -13.31 11.40
CA PRO A 74 -12.15 -13.55 10.50
C PRO A 74 -13.49 -13.85 11.18
N GLU A 75 -13.46 -14.31 12.43
CA GLU A 75 -14.60 -14.69 13.26
C GLU A 75 -15.59 -13.53 13.46
N VAL A 76 -15.09 -12.28 13.46
CA VAL A 76 -15.91 -11.07 13.62
C VAL A 76 -16.91 -10.88 12.47
N LEU A 77 -16.70 -11.55 11.32
CA LEU A 77 -17.59 -11.49 10.15
C LEU A 77 -18.32 -12.82 9.89
N SER A 78 -18.31 -13.75 10.83
CA SER A 78 -18.94 -15.07 10.67
C SER A 78 -20.45 -14.98 10.37
N SER A 79 -21.18 -14.08 11.05
CA SER A 79 -22.62 -13.84 10.80
C SER A 79 -22.89 -13.29 9.40
N ALA A 80 -21.99 -12.46 8.87
CA ALA A 80 -22.08 -11.90 7.52
C ALA A 80 -21.88 -12.97 6.44
N GLN A 81 -21.14 -14.04 6.70
CA GLN A 81 -20.95 -15.12 5.72
C GLN A 81 -22.19 -16.01 5.51
N VAL A 82 -23.09 -16.04 6.49
CA VAL A 82 -24.33 -16.85 6.46
C VAL A 82 -25.58 -15.98 6.27
N ALA A 83 -25.40 -14.69 5.99
CA ALA A 83 -26.50 -13.77 5.71
C ALA A 83 -27.34 -14.30 4.53
N GLY A 84 -28.66 -14.44 4.75
CA GLY A 84 -29.58 -15.01 3.77
C GLY A 84 -29.80 -16.53 3.84
N VAL A 85 -29.08 -17.25 4.72
CA VAL A 85 -29.26 -18.70 5.00
C VAL A 85 -29.99 -18.93 6.35
N GLY A 86 -30.69 -17.90 6.86
CA GLY A 86 -31.54 -18.02 8.05
C GLY A 86 -31.36 -16.93 9.12
N ILE A 87 -30.31 -16.12 9.04
CA ILE A 87 -30.10 -14.97 9.96
C ILE A 87 -30.72 -13.71 9.36
N LEU A 88 -31.45 -12.95 10.18
CA LEU A 88 -32.01 -11.66 9.77
C LEU A 88 -30.88 -10.64 9.59
N LEU A 89 -30.94 -9.82 8.54
CA LEU A 89 -29.93 -8.80 8.26
C LEU A 89 -29.69 -7.86 9.47
N ARG A 90 -30.74 -7.61 10.27
CA ARG A 90 -30.64 -6.83 11.51
C ARG A 90 -29.71 -7.46 12.55
N GLU A 91 -29.75 -8.78 12.71
CA GLU A 91 -28.89 -9.51 13.64
C GLU A 91 -27.44 -9.47 13.18
N VAL A 92 -27.20 -9.66 11.87
CA VAL A 92 -25.87 -9.53 11.27
C VAL A 92 -25.26 -8.14 11.54
N ILE A 93 -26.04 -7.07 11.37
CA ILE A 93 -25.57 -5.71 11.62
C ILE A 93 -25.20 -5.51 13.09
N ILE A 94 -26.01 -6.00 14.03
CA ILE A 94 -25.73 -5.91 15.48
C ILE A 94 -24.43 -6.66 15.79
N ASP A 95 -24.30 -7.91 15.33
CA ASP A 95 -23.10 -8.73 15.56
C ASP A 95 -21.83 -8.08 15.01
N VAL A 96 -21.92 -7.44 13.84
CA VAL A 96 -20.79 -6.75 13.19
C VAL A 96 -20.40 -5.48 13.95
N ILE A 97 -21.37 -4.69 14.41
CA ILE A 97 -21.12 -3.43 15.13
C ILE A 97 -20.52 -3.71 16.51
N ASP A 98 -21.13 -4.64 17.24
CA ASP A 98 -20.76 -5.02 18.61
C ASP A 98 -19.60 -6.03 18.66
N GLY A 99 -19.22 -6.58 17.50
CA GLY A 99 -18.13 -7.54 17.36
C GLY A 99 -16.79 -6.98 17.81
N LYS A 100 -15.92 -7.88 18.29
CA LYS A 100 -14.54 -7.52 18.66
C LYS A 100 -13.66 -7.47 17.42
N TRP A 101 -13.45 -6.27 16.91
CA TRP A 101 -12.51 -6.00 15.84
C TRP A 101 -11.11 -5.78 16.41
N ASP A 102 -10.18 -6.68 16.09
CA ASP A 102 -8.77 -6.68 16.52
C ASP A 102 -7.80 -6.34 15.37
N HIS A 103 -8.30 -5.62 14.35
CA HIS A 103 -7.42 -5.04 13.35
C HIS A 103 -6.61 -3.90 13.97
N GLU A 104 -5.43 -3.67 13.40
CA GLU A 104 -4.62 -2.50 13.75
C GLU A 104 -4.50 -1.62 12.53
N ILE A 105 -4.77 -0.32 12.71
CA ILE A 105 -4.52 0.71 11.71
C ILE A 105 -3.57 1.71 12.34
N THR A 106 -2.46 1.96 11.66
CA THR A 106 -1.52 3.01 12.06
C THR A 106 -1.21 3.87 10.86
N LYS A 107 -1.27 5.19 11.06
CA LYS A 107 -1.02 6.18 10.00
C LYS A 107 0.36 5.94 9.39
N PHE A 108 0.42 5.90 8.07
CA PHE A 108 1.65 5.66 7.33
C PHE A 108 1.58 6.47 6.04
N SER A 109 2.66 7.16 5.70
CA SER A 109 2.77 7.92 4.46
C SER A 109 4.16 7.77 3.88
N LEU A 110 4.28 7.91 2.56
CA LEU A 110 5.60 7.99 1.94
C LEU A 110 6.34 9.24 2.43
N PRO A 111 7.66 9.15 2.64
CA PRO A 111 8.47 10.32 2.93
C PRO A 111 8.32 11.41 1.86
N PRO A 112 8.36 12.70 2.25
CA PRO A 112 8.24 13.80 1.31
C PRO A 112 9.25 13.67 0.16
N ARG A 113 8.86 14.12 -1.04
CA ARG A 113 9.70 14.05 -2.25
C ARG A 113 10.03 12.63 -2.70
N MET A 114 9.17 11.67 -2.37
CA MET A 114 9.15 10.34 -2.98
C MET A 114 7.90 10.17 -3.84
N THR A 115 8.03 9.42 -4.93
CA THR A 115 6.93 9.14 -5.85
C THR A 115 6.75 7.64 -6.02
N LEU A 116 5.53 7.14 -5.81
CA LEU A 116 5.14 5.78 -6.17
C LEU A 116 4.73 5.73 -7.64
N LEU A 117 5.33 4.81 -8.40
CA LEU A 117 4.89 4.43 -9.74
C LEU A 117 4.34 3.01 -9.69
N LEU A 118 3.24 2.77 -10.39
CA LEU A 118 2.71 1.44 -10.68
C LEU A 118 2.95 1.13 -12.15
N GLY A 119 3.46 -0.06 -12.44
CA GLY A 119 3.76 -0.54 -13.79
C GLY A 119 2.90 -1.75 -14.13
N GLU A 120 2.25 -1.72 -15.29
CA GLU A 120 1.50 -2.85 -15.83
C GLU A 120 2.28 -3.48 -17.00
N PRO A 121 2.82 -4.70 -16.84
CA PRO A 121 3.55 -5.40 -17.91
C PRO A 121 2.67 -5.90 -19.07
N GLY A 122 1.35 -5.74 -18.99
CA GLY A 122 0.40 -5.97 -20.09
C GLY A 122 0.08 -7.44 -20.42
N SER A 123 0.70 -8.43 -19.77
CA SER A 123 0.40 -9.84 -19.98
C SER A 123 0.82 -10.74 -18.81
N GLY A 124 0.12 -11.86 -18.61
CA GLY A 124 0.57 -12.95 -17.73
C GLY A 124 -0.14 -13.10 -16.37
N GLY A 125 -1.20 -12.33 -16.11
CA GLY A 125 -1.87 -12.29 -14.80
C GLY A 125 -2.12 -13.66 -14.17
N SER A 126 -1.88 -13.75 -12.86
CA SER A 126 -2.01 -14.97 -12.08
C SER A 126 -3.35 -15.04 -11.34
N SER A 127 -3.85 -16.25 -11.11
CA SER A 127 -5.05 -16.46 -10.29
C SER A 127 -4.69 -16.35 -8.81
N THR A 128 -4.90 -15.18 -8.20
CA THR A 128 -4.66 -14.93 -6.76
C THR A 128 -5.22 -16.02 -5.84
N PRO A 129 -6.47 -16.55 -6.00
CA PRO A 129 -6.96 -17.63 -5.14
C PRO A 129 -6.14 -18.92 -5.22
N SER A 130 -5.60 -19.24 -6.41
CA SER A 130 -4.77 -20.42 -6.64
C SER A 130 -3.42 -20.28 -5.94
N MET A 131 -2.78 -19.11 -6.08
CA MET A 131 -1.50 -18.82 -5.43
C MET A 131 -1.59 -18.83 -3.92
N VAL A 132 -2.59 -18.14 -3.35
CA VAL A 132 -2.85 -18.18 -1.91
C VAL A 132 -3.13 -19.61 -1.43
N GLY A 133 -3.87 -20.39 -2.22
CA GLY A 133 -4.12 -21.80 -1.94
C GLY A 133 -2.84 -22.65 -1.91
N ALA A 134 -1.91 -22.40 -2.83
CA ALA A 134 -0.62 -23.08 -2.88
C ALA A 134 0.27 -22.73 -1.69
N VAL A 135 0.39 -21.44 -1.34
CA VAL A 135 1.13 -20.98 -0.16
C VAL A 135 0.56 -21.60 1.12
N LYS A 136 -0.77 -21.64 1.27
CA LYS A 136 -1.42 -22.30 2.43
C LYS A 136 -1.18 -23.80 2.48
N ARG A 137 -1.11 -24.48 1.33
CA ARG A 137 -0.75 -25.92 1.29
C ARG A 137 0.69 -26.13 1.71
N TRP A 138 1.60 -25.30 1.21
CA TRP A 138 3.01 -25.33 1.59
C TRP A 138 3.23 -25.06 3.08
N GLN A 139 2.54 -24.08 3.66
CA GLN A 139 2.56 -23.82 5.10
C GLN A 139 2.19 -25.05 5.95
N LYS A 140 1.25 -25.87 5.46
CA LYS A 140 0.83 -27.10 6.13
C LYS A 140 1.80 -28.26 5.90
N SER A 141 2.42 -28.36 4.72
CA SER A 141 3.34 -29.46 4.39
C SER A 141 4.73 -29.27 4.98
N GLU A 142 5.20 -28.03 5.12
CA GLU A 142 6.53 -27.68 5.64
C GLU A 142 6.42 -26.57 6.71
N PRO A 143 5.86 -26.87 7.91
CA PRO A 143 5.54 -25.86 8.92
C PRO A 143 6.78 -25.12 9.46
N GLU A 144 7.91 -25.81 9.69
CA GLU A 144 9.13 -25.18 10.21
C GLU A 144 9.75 -24.21 9.20
N LYS A 145 9.92 -24.67 7.95
CA LYS A 145 10.49 -23.85 6.88
C LYS A 145 9.59 -22.67 6.53
N SER A 146 8.28 -22.91 6.45
CA SER A 146 7.32 -21.84 6.15
C SER A 146 7.26 -20.82 7.28
N HIS A 147 7.26 -21.25 8.54
CA HIS A 147 7.31 -20.34 9.68
C HIS A 147 8.59 -19.50 9.67
N TYR A 148 9.74 -20.10 9.37
CA TYR A 148 11.01 -19.37 9.26
C TYR A 148 10.97 -18.26 8.19
N ILE A 149 10.59 -18.60 6.95
CA ILE A 149 10.53 -17.62 5.85
C ILE A 149 9.48 -16.54 6.15
N TRP A 150 8.33 -16.92 6.69
CA TRP A 150 7.24 -15.98 7.01
C TRP A 150 7.65 -14.99 8.11
N THR A 151 8.32 -15.47 9.15
CA THR A 151 8.86 -14.63 10.22
C THR A 151 9.91 -13.66 9.68
N LYS A 152 10.83 -14.13 8.84
CA LYS A 152 11.84 -13.26 8.21
C LYS A 152 11.22 -12.19 7.33
N LEU A 153 10.22 -12.54 6.51
CA LEU A 153 9.47 -11.58 5.71
C LEU A 153 8.79 -10.51 6.58
N SER A 154 8.17 -10.91 7.71
CA SER A 154 7.55 -9.99 8.66
C SER A 154 8.57 -9.05 9.32
N GLU A 155 9.71 -9.59 9.77
CA GLU A 155 10.82 -8.82 10.35
C GLU A 155 11.36 -7.78 9.35
N THR A 156 11.61 -8.19 8.11
CA THR A 156 12.15 -7.29 7.08
C THR A 156 11.11 -6.24 6.64
N ASN A 157 9.82 -6.58 6.55
CA ASN A 157 8.76 -5.59 6.32
C ASN A 157 8.72 -4.53 7.43
N SER A 158 8.85 -4.96 8.70
CA SER A 158 8.93 -4.05 9.85
C SER A 158 10.18 -3.17 9.81
N LEU A 159 11.29 -3.70 9.28
CA LEU A 159 12.52 -2.93 9.09
C LEU A 159 12.37 -1.86 7.99
N LEU A 160 11.74 -2.20 6.86
CA LEU A 160 11.43 -1.24 5.80
C LEU A 160 10.54 -0.11 6.34
N GLU A 161 9.48 -0.47 7.05
CA GLU A 161 8.59 0.49 7.72
C GLU A 161 9.38 1.44 8.64
N LYS A 162 10.27 0.88 9.48
CA LYS A 162 11.11 1.67 10.39
C LYS A 162 11.99 2.68 9.64
N HIS A 163 12.58 2.29 8.50
CA HIS A 163 13.40 3.20 7.70
C HIS A 163 12.57 4.30 7.03
N LEU A 164 11.38 3.98 6.52
CA LEU A 164 10.47 4.99 5.94
C LEU A 164 9.97 5.97 7.01
N ASN A 165 9.59 5.48 8.20
CA ASN A 165 9.23 6.34 9.33
C ASN A 165 10.41 7.20 9.82
N LYS A 166 11.64 6.67 9.77
CA LYS A 166 12.85 7.45 10.06
C LYS A 166 13.06 8.56 9.03
N LEU A 167 12.78 8.31 7.76
CA LEU A 167 12.87 9.30 6.68
C LEU A 167 11.82 10.40 6.84
N ASN A 168 10.57 10.06 7.19
CA ASN A 168 9.53 11.03 7.58
C ASN A 168 10.04 11.95 8.72
N LYS A 169 10.55 11.35 9.79
CA LYS A 169 11.09 12.08 10.94
C LYS A 169 12.27 13.00 10.56
N LEU A 170 13.18 12.53 9.69
CA LEU A 170 14.30 13.35 9.21
C LEU A 170 13.83 14.50 8.30
N ALA A 171 12.77 14.29 7.51
CA ALA A 171 12.18 15.33 6.68
C ALA A 171 11.57 16.45 7.54
N GLU A 172 11.01 16.12 8.70
CA GLU A 172 10.47 17.11 9.66
C GLU A 172 11.57 17.80 10.47
N GLU A 173 12.52 17.05 11.03
CA GLU A 173 13.52 17.56 11.97
C GLU A 173 14.75 18.19 11.29
N GLN A 174 15.06 17.79 10.05
CA GLN A 174 16.29 18.13 9.33
C GLN A 174 16.01 18.48 7.86
N VAL A 175 15.00 19.30 7.61
CA VAL A 175 14.47 19.68 6.28
C VAL A 175 15.57 19.92 5.25
N GLU A 176 16.52 20.84 5.52
CA GLU A 176 17.56 21.22 4.54
C GLU A 176 18.51 20.07 4.20
N ALA A 177 18.85 19.22 5.18
CA ALA A 177 19.71 18.06 4.95
C ALA A 177 18.97 16.97 4.19
N TYR A 178 17.72 16.73 4.58
CA TYR A 178 16.83 15.79 3.89
C TYR A 178 16.67 16.16 2.42
N GLU A 179 16.20 17.38 2.12
CA GLU A 179 15.96 17.81 0.74
C GLU A 179 17.22 17.75 -0.11
N ARG A 180 18.34 18.26 0.41
CA ARG A 180 19.64 18.22 -0.29
C ARG A 180 20.09 16.80 -0.61
N VAL A 181 19.94 15.85 0.33
CA VAL A 181 20.31 14.45 0.08
C VAL A 181 19.39 13.81 -0.94
N ILE A 182 18.06 14.03 -0.85
CA ILE A 182 17.10 13.52 -1.83
C ILE A 182 17.43 14.04 -3.23
N ASP A 183 17.75 15.32 -3.38
CA ASP A 183 18.15 15.91 -4.67
C ASP A 183 19.39 15.24 -5.24
N ARG A 184 20.45 15.08 -4.43
CA ARG A 184 21.70 14.45 -4.89
C ARG A 184 21.47 12.98 -5.23
N CYS A 185 20.82 12.22 -4.36
CA CYS A 185 20.56 10.79 -4.56
C CYS A 185 19.62 10.54 -5.74
N SER A 186 18.74 11.49 -6.11
CA SER A 186 17.82 11.34 -7.23
C SER A 186 18.49 11.21 -8.61
N ILE A 187 19.71 11.73 -8.76
CA ILE A 187 20.47 11.73 -10.03
C ILE A 187 21.64 10.75 -10.04
N TYR A 188 21.76 9.90 -9.01
CA TYR A 188 22.80 8.88 -8.93
C TYR A 188 22.19 7.51 -8.67
N LYS A 189 22.90 6.48 -9.14
CA LYS A 189 22.64 5.11 -8.73
C LYS A 189 22.99 4.89 -7.25
N SER A 190 22.40 3.86 -6.67
CA SER A 190 22.46 3.60 -5.22
C SER A 190 23.87 3.38 -4.68
N GLU A 191 24.78 2.85 -5.51
CA GLU A 191 26.17 2.57 -5.15
C GLU A 191 26.95 3.86 -4.83
N LYS A 192 26.45 5.00 -5.33
CA LYS A 192 27.05 6.32 -5.19
C LYS A 192 26.40 7.18 -4.11
N TRP A 193 25.34 6.71 -3.45
CA TRP A 193 24.61 7.50 -2.46
C TRP A 193 25.44 7.83 -1.21
N MET A 194 26.25 6.89 -0.71
CA MET A 194 27.15 7.14 0.43
C MET A 194 28.15 8.27 0.15
N GLU A 195 28.60 8.38 -1.10
CA GLU A 195 29.51 9.45 -1.55
C GLU A 195 28.84 10.84 -1.56
N GLN A 196 27.51 10.92 -1.46
CA GLN A 196 26.75 12.19 -1.48
C GLN A 196 26.62 12.84 -0.10
N SER A 197 27.07 12.16 0.96
CA SER A 197 27.01 12.67 2.33
C SER A 197 28.18 13.63 2.63
N VAL A 198 27.87 14.85 3.05
CA VAL A 198 28.89 15.89 3.36
C VAL A 198 28.99 16.17 4.87
N GLY A 199 28.13 15.54 5.68
CA GLY A 199 28.18 15.65 7.13
C GLY A 199 27.25 14.65 7.84
N PRO A 200 27.22 14.67 9.19
CA PRO A 200 26.47 13.68 9.97
C PRO A 200 24.96 13.67 9.69
N ALA A 201 24.37 14.84 9.39
CA ALA A 201 22.96 14.97 9.04
C ALA A 201 22.66 14.29 7.69
N ASP A 202 23.49 14.54 6.67
CA ASP A 202 23.36 13.89 5.36
C ASP A 202 23.54 12.37 5.49
N GLN A 203 24.53 11.95 6.27
CA GLN A 203 24.83 10.54 6.51
C GLN A 203 23.62 9.81 7.10
N ALA A 204 22.92 10.39 8.07
CA ALA A 204 21.73 9.78 8.66
C ALA A 204 20.59 9.57 7.64
N VAL A 205 20.41 10.50 6.69
CA VAL A 205 19.42 10.36 5.61
C VAL A 205 19.84 9.27 4.64
N VAL A 206 21.09 9.26 4.19
CA VAL A 206 21.61 8.25 3.26
C VAL A 206 21.56 6.85 3.88
N GLU A 207 21.93 6.70 5.15
CA GLU A 207 21.84 5.42 5.87
C GLU A 207 20.40 4.91 5.96
N ALA A 208 19.42 5.80 6.17
CA ALA A 208 18.01 5.43 6.17
C ALA A 208 17.52 5.02 4.77
N LEU A 209 17.94 5.72 3.71
CA LEU A 209 17.65 5.36 2.31
C LEU A 209 18.24 3.98 1.96
N MET A 210 19.52 3.75 2.27
CA MET A 210 20.19 2.46 2.05
C MET A 210 19.54 1.34 2.86
N GLY A 211 19.15 1.61 4.11
CA GLY A 211 18.43 0.65 4.95
C GLY A 211 17.07 0.24 4.35
N ALA A 212 16.27 1.21 3.88
CA ALA A 212 15.02 0.93 3.19
C ALA A 212 15.25 0.11 1.91
N ARG A 213 16.23 0.48 1.10
CA ARG A 213 16.59 -0.22 -0.14
C ARG A 213 17.00 -1.68 0.12
N ASN A 214 17.85 -1.91 1.12
CA ASN A 214 18.30 -3.25 1.50
C ASN A 214 17.14 -4.11 2.01
N ALA A 215 16.27 -3.54 2.85
CA ALA A 215 15.09 -4.23 3.34
C ALA A 215 14.16 -4.65 2.18
N MET A 216 13.98 -3.81 1.15
CA MET A 216 13.20 -4.18 -0.03
C MET A 216 13.81 -5.33 -0.84
N LEU A 217 15.14 -5.33 -1.03
CA LEU A 217 15.83 -6.42 -1.71
C LEU A 217 15.66 -7.75 -0.95
N GLU A 218 15.74 -7.71 0.37
CA GLU A 218 15.46 -8.86 1.22
C GLU A 218 13.99 -9.29 1.17
N ILE A 219 13.02 -8.37 1.19
CA ILE A 219 11.59 -8.67 1.03
C ILE A 219 11.36 -9.43 -0.28
N ARG A 220 11.91 -8.94 -1.40
CA ARG A 220 11.82 -9.64 -2.69
C ARG A 220 12.44 -11.03 -2.64
N SER A 221 13.60 -11.17 -1.99
CA SER A 221 14.25 -12.48 -1.79
C SER A 221 13.34 -13.46 -1.02
N HIS A 222 12.75 -13.03 0.09
CA HIS A 222 11.85 -13.88 0.88
C HIS A 222 10.56 -14.21 0.11
N MET A 223 10.01 -13.25 -0.65
CA MET A 223 8.84 -13.47 -1.51
C MET A 223 9.12 -14.50 -2.61
N ARG A 224 10.29 -14.44 -3.25
CA ARG A 224 10.74 -15.45 -4.22
C ARG A 224 10.91 -16.83 -3.59
N GLN A 225 11.60 -16.92 -2.46
CA GLN A 225 11.78 -18.19 -1.74
C GLN A 225 10.44 -18.82 -1.34
N MET A 226 9.49 -18.00 -0.89
CA MET A 226 8.12 -18.44 -0.61
C MET A 226 7.41 -18.94 -1.88
N GLY A 227 7.55 -18.24 -3.00
CA GLY A 227 6.99 -18.65 -4.29
C GLY A 227 7.56 -19.98 -4.77
N GLU A 228 8.88 -20.13 -4.76
CA GLU A 228 9.59 -21.36 -5.11
C GLU A 228 9.16 -22.54 -4.23
N ALA A 229 9.14 -22.34 -2.91
CA ALA A 229 8.76 -23.38 -1.96
C ALA A 229 7.27 -23.78 -2.09
N ALA A 230 6.41 -22.83 -2.43
CA ALA A 230 4.99 -23.08 -2.68
C ALA A 230 4.68 -23.54 -4.13
N GLY A 231 5.67 -23.57 -5.02
CA GLY A 231 5.50 -23.94 -6.43
C GLY A 231 4.64 -22.95 -7.22
N VAL A 232 4.70 -21.66 -6.88
CA VAL A 232 3.93 -20.60 -7.54
C VAL A 232 4.79 -19.38 -7.88
N PRO A 233 4.53 -18.70 -9.01
CA PRO A 233 5.35 -17.57 -9.46
C PRO A 233 4.95 -16.28 -8.72
N ILE A 234 5.32 -16.12 -7.45
CA ILE A 234 5.07 -14.85 -6.71
C ILE A 234 5.84 -13.71 -7.37
N GLU A 235 7.15 -13.86 -7.50
CA GLU A 235 7.99 -12.98 -8.33
C GLU A 235 8.71 -13.87 -9.35
N PRO A 236 8.11 -14.10 -10.53
CA PRO A 236 8.71 -14.91 -11.59
C PRO A 236 9.99 -14.27 -12.14
N GLU A 237 10.84 -15.09 -12.75
CA GLU A 237 12.15 -14.68 -13.30
C GLU A 237 12.09 -13.42 -14.18
N SER A 238 11.08 -13.30 -15.05
CA SER A 238 10.91 -12.12 -15.90
C SER A 238 10.61 -10.84 -15.09
N GLN A 239 9.82 -10.95 -14.01
CA GLN A 239 9.60 -9.83 -13.09
C GLN A 239 10.84 -9.56 -12.25
N SER A 240 11.59 -10.58 -11.82
CA SER A 240 12.87 -10.39 -11.12
C SER A 240 13.84 -9.56 -11.95
N GLN A 241 14.03 -9.91 -13.23
CA GLN A 241 14.91 -9.19 -14.15
C GLN A 241 14.47 -7.74 -14.38
N LEU A 242 13.16 -7.52 -14.59
CA LEU A 242 12.58 -6.18 -14.71
C LEU A 242 12.81 -5.33 -13.45
N LEU A 243 12.56 -5.91 -12.27
CA LEU A 243 12.70 -5.22 -11.00
C LEU A 243 14.16 -4.96 -10.64
N ASP A 244 15.08 -5.85 -11.00
CA ASP A 244 16.52 -5.63 -10.81
C ASP A 244 17.03 -4.50 -11.71
N ALA A 245 16.62 -4.48 -12.98
CA ALA A 245 16.89 -3.37 -13.88
C ALA A 245 16.26 -2.06 -13.37
N THR A 246 15.05 -2.12 -12.81
CA THR A 246 14.39 -0.95 -12.21
C THR A 246 15.15 -0.44 -10.99
N MET A 247 15.61 -1.34 -10.11
CA MET A 247 16.41 -0.96 -8.94
C MET A 247 17.74 -0.29 -9.34
N ASP A 248 18.32 -0.65 -10.49
CA ASP A 248 19.57 -0.07 -11.00
C ASP A 248 19.39 1.34 -11.64
N VAL A 249 18.15 1.82 -11.81
CA VAL A 249 17.88 3.18 -12.30
C VAL A 249 18.24 4.22 -11.23
N GLU A 250 18.76 5.36 -11.68
CA GLU A 250 19.10 6.50 -10.83
C GLU A 250 17.88 6.97 -10.01
N GLY A 251 18.11 7.26 -8.73
CA GLY A 251 17.06 7.75 -7.84
C GLY A 251 15.99 6.73 -7.44
N VAL A 252 16.08 5.46 -7.85
CA VAL A 252 15.13 4.43 -7.39
C VAL A 252 15.49 3.97 -5.99
N LEU A 253 14.53 4.09 -5.06
CA LEU A 253 14.66 3.61 -3.69
C LEU A 253 14.19 2.16 -3.55
N LEU A 254 12.98 1.87 -4.03
CA LEU A 254 12.32 0.58 -3.88
C LEU A 254 11.74 0.15 -5.23
N ALA A 255 11.70 -1.14 -5.49
CA ALA A 255 10.89 -1.73 -6.54
C ALA A 255 10.46 -3.13 -6.10
N GLY A 256 9.27 -3.57 -6.50
CA GLY A 256 8.76 -4.88 -6.13
C GLY A 256 7.46 -5.26 -6.84
N THR A 257 6.92 -6.43 -6.50
CA THR A 257 5.58 -6.84 -6.91
C THR A 257 4.56 -6.47 -5.83
N PRO A 258 3.49 -5.72 -6.13
CA PRO A 258 2.41 -5.50 -5.18
C PRO A 258 1.45 -6.71 -5.14
N GLY A 259 0.74 -6.84 -4.03
CA GLY A 259 -0.31 -7.87 -3.89
C GLY A 259 0.24 -9.30 -3.91
N ALA A 260 -0.41 -10.18 -4.67
CA ALA A 260 -0.01 -11.59 -4.76
C ALA A 260 1.16 -11.84 -5.73
N GLY A 261 1.48 -10.86 -6.58
CA GLY A 261 2.45 -11.00 -7.66
C GLY A 261 1.96 -11.87 -8.83
N GLY A 262 2.89 -12.54 -9.50
CA GLY A 262 2.60 -13.40 -10.65
C GLY A 262 2.17 -12.62 -11.89
N PHE A 263 3.10 -11.81 -12.40
CA PHE A 263 3.02 -11.08 -13.68
C PHE A 263 2.01 -9.92 -13.74
N ASP A 264 1.28 -9.65 -12.66
CA ASP A 264 0.19 -8.67 -12.64
C ASP A 264 0.69 -7.23 -12.73
N ALA A 265 1.20 -6.68 -11.63
CA ALA A 265 1.79 -5.36 -11.59
C ALA A 265 3.20 -5.38 -10.99
N VAL A 266 3.92 -4.29 -11.18
CA VAL A 266 5.16 -3.95 -10.47
C VAL A 266 5.02 -2.55 -9.90
N PHE A 267 5.77 -2.22 -8.86
CA PHE A 267 5.86 -0.85 -8.36
C PHE A 267 7.30 -0.38 -8.26
N ALA A 268 7.49 0.93 -8.27
CA ALA A 268 8.75 1.59 -7.92
C ALA A 268 8.48 2.79 -7.03
N ILE A 269 9.39 3.07 -6.10
CA ILE A 269 9.42 4.31 -5.32
C ILE A 269 10.70 5.07 -5.65
N THR A 270 10.55 6.29 -6.14
CA THR A 270 11.65 7.11 -6.67
C THR A 270 11.86 8.37 -5.85
N LEU A 271 13.09 8.86 -5.82
CA LEU A 271 13.51 10.08 -5.12
C LEU A 271 13.40 11.29 -6.06
N GLY A 272 12.88 12.41 -5.57
CA GLY A 272 12.77 13.64 -6.35
C GLY A 272 12.01 13.43 -7.67
N ASP A 273 12.55 13.97 -8.75
CA ASP A 273 11.93 13.94 -10.09
C ASP A 273 12.40 12.76 -10.96
N SER A 274 12.98 11.72 -10.35
CA SER A 274 13.54 10.56 -11.08
C SER A 274 12.48 9.57 -11.60
N SER A 275 11.19 9.77 -11.28
CA SER A 275 10.06 8.96 -11.77
C SER A 275 10.02 8.83 -13.30
N ARG A 276 10.40 9.89 -14.03
CA ARG A 276 10.48 9.88 -15.51
C ARG A 276 11.50 8.88 -16.05
N LEU A 277 12.60 8.63 -15.32
CA LEU A 277 13.64 7.69 -15.75
C LEU A 277 13.10 6.26 -15.69
N VAL A 278 12.35 5.94 -14.63
CA VAL A 278 11.65 4.66 -14.49
C VAL A 278 10.59 4.49 -15.56
N ALA A 279 9.75 5.52 -15.80
CA ALA A 279 8.72 5.46 -16.83
C ALA A 279 9.32 5.21 -18.23
N ASN A 280 10.44 5.87 -18.55
CA ASN A 280 11.16 5.65 -19.81
C ASN A 280 11.76 4.23 -19.90
N ALA A 281 12.38 3.74 -18.82
CA ALA A 281 12.93 2.40 -18.76
C ALA A 281 11.84 1.32 -18.92
N TRP A 282 10.73 1.46 -18.22
CA TRP A 282 9.56 0.58 -18.31
C TRP A 282 8.93 0.59 -19.71
N SER A 283 8.79 1.77 -20.32
CA SER A 283 8.29 1.90 -21.70
C SER A 283 9.13 1.10 -22.71
N SER A 284 10.46 1.12 -22.57
CA SER A 284 11.37 0.33 -23.41
C SER A 284 11.22 -1.19 -23.24
N LEU A 285 10.60 -1.63 -22.15
CA LEU A 285 10.33 -3.02 -21.80
C LEU A 285 8.84 -3.38 -21.95
N ASN A 286 8.04 -2.54 -22.60
CA ASN A 286 6.59 -2.68 -22.76
C ASN A 286 5.80 -2.73 -21.43
N VAL A 287 6.32 -2.08 -20.39
CA VAL A 287 5.63 -1.89 -19.11
C VAL A 287 5.00 -0.50 -19.11
N LEU A 288 3.68 -0.43 -18.98
CA LEU A 288 2.95 0.83 -18.91
C LEU A 288 3.07 1.43 -17.51
N ALA A 289 3.76 2.58 -17.40
CA ALA A 289 3.76 3.37 -16.18
C ALA A 289 2.41 4.07 -15.99
N LEU A 290 1.75 3.79 -14.87
CA LEU A 290 0.49 4.40 -14.48
C LEU A 290 0.76 5.66 -13.66
N PRO A 291 0.27 6.85 -14.09
CA PRO A 291 0.47 8.10 -13.37
C PRO A 291 -0.48 8.15 -12.17
N ILE A 292 -0.11 7.45 -11.09
CA ILE A 292 -0.82 7.48 -9.82
C ILE A 292 -0.07 8.33 -8.80
N ARG A 293 -0.79 8.87 -7.83
CA ARG A 293 -0.22 9.53 -6.65
C ARG A 293 -0.86 8.92 -5.42
N GLU A 294 -0.10 8.87 -4.33
CA GLU A 294 -0.65 8.53 -3.03
C GLU A 294 -1.77 9.52 -2.67
N ASP A 295 -2.91 9.00 -2.25
CA ASP A 295 -4.00 9.79 -1.65
C ASP A 295 -4.20 9.33 -0.21
N PRO A 296 -3.74 10.12 0.78
CA PRO A 296 -3.78 9.71 2.18
C PRO A 296 -5.14 9.95 2.86
N GLN A 297 -6.12 10.52 2.17
CA GLN A 297 -7.34 11.03 2.81
C GLN A 297 -8.36 9.94 3.18
N GLY A 298 -8.42 8.86 2.39
CA GLY A 298 -9.48 7.86 2.56
C GLY A 298 -10.84 8.40 2.10
N VAL A 299 -11.91 8.09 2.85
CA VAL A 299 -13.26 8.50 2.49
C VAL A 299 -13.54 9.95 2.87
N GLY A 300 -14.12 10.73 1.96
CA GLY A 300 -14.45 12.13 2.18
C GLY A 300 -15.64 12.60 1.35
N LEU A 301 -16.17 13.77 1.72
CA LEU A 301 -17.21 14.45 0.94
C LEU A 301 -16.56 15.35 -0.12
N GLU A 302 -17.00 15.22 -1.36
CA GLU A 302 -16.57 16.09 -2.46
C GLU A 302 -17.60 17.20 -2.71
N ASN A 303 -17.11 18.43 -2.83
CA ASN A 303 -17.94 19.58 -3.20
C ASN A 303 -18.04 19.67 -4.73
N GLY A 304 -19.04 18.98 -5.31
CA GLY A 304 -19.33 19.00 -6.75
C GLY A 304 -18.86 17.74 -7.49
N ASP A 305 -18.97 17.76 -8.82
CA ASP A 305 -18.55 16.61 -9.64
C ASP A 305 -17.01 16.60 -9.81
N PRO A 306 -16.30 15.58 -9.29
CA PRO A 306 -14.84 15.51 -9.36
C PRO A 306 -14.34 15.46 -10.80
N ARG A 307 -15.14 14.96 -11.75
CA ARG A 307 -14.78 14.90 -13.17
C ARG A 307 -14.66 16.30 -13.77
N LEU A 308 -15.44 17.26 -13.28
CA LEU A 308 -15.35 18.65 -13.72
C LEU A 308 -14.11 19.34 -13.17
N GLN A 309 -13.65 18.96 -11.98
CA GLN A 309 -12.47 19.55 -11.34
C GLN A 309 -11.15 18.94 -11.86
N GLN A 310 -11.10 17.62 -12.07
CA GLN A 310 -9.92 16.90 -12.55
C GLN A 310 -9.52 17.22 -13.99
N ILE A 311 -10.48 17.55 -14.87
CA ILE A 311 -10.18 18.01 -16.23
C ILE A 311 -9.39 19.33 -16.20
N THR A 312 -9.72 20.26 -15.30
CA THR A 312 -9.02 21.54 -15.13
C THR A 312 -7.61 21.41 -14.54
N SER A 313 -7.41 20.50 -13.58
CA SER A 313 -6.10 20.29 -12.93
C SER A 313 -5.16 19.43 -13.78
N GLY A 314 -5.67 18.42 -14.49
CA GLY A 314 -4.91 17.62 -15.44
C GLY A 314 -4.39 18.42 -16.63
N ILE A 315 -5.17 19.38 -17.15
CA ILE A 315 -4.73 20.30 -18.21
C ILE A 315 -3.65 21.28 -17.70
N SER A 316 -3.70 21.67 -16.43
CA SER A 316 -2.67 22.54 -15.83
C SER A 316 -1.35 21.79 -15.56
N ALA A 317 -1.42 20.49 -15.23
CA ALA A 317 -0.26 19.63 -15.02
C ALA A 317 0.30 18.99 -16.32
N ALA A 318 -0.49 18.92 -17.39
CA ALA A 318 -0.04 18.47 -18.72
C ALA A 318 0.74 19.55 -19.49
N ASN A 319 0.82 20.78 -18.98
CA ASN A 319 1.81 21.76 -19.40
C ASN A 319 3.16 21.48 -18.71
N ILE A 320 3.75 20.32 -18.99
CA ILE A 320 5.18 20.10 -18.80
C ILE A 320 5.85 20.56 -20.10
N GLN A 321 6.52 21.71 -20.02
CA GLN A 321 7.58 22.13 -20.95
C GLN A 321 8.86 21.35 -20.69
#